data_AF-A0A9P5L660-F1
#
_entry.id   AF-A0A9P5L660-F1
#
_cell.length_a   1.000
_cell.length_b   1.000
_cell.length_c   1.000
_cell.angle_alpha   90.00
_cell.angle_beta   90.00
_cell.angle_gamma   90.00
#
_symmetry.space_group_name_H-M   'P 1'
#
loop_
_entity.id
_entity.type
_entity.pdbx_description
1 polymer ?
#
loop_
_entity_poly.entity_id
_entity_poly.type
_entity_poly.pdbx_seq_one_letter_code
_entity_poly.pdbx_strand_id
1 'polypeptide(L)'
;MTETPDPQLLAALEASPFAAFCVLTNMGALVRDFTRCYYQMPPSPSDPNPFHILTQGQNKQVHAAIEAITKIVKKQAYTGDSPQFLLWRTNELFISSIKISLCRPDQLLIAGIVDNSLIAGMAASTHLTQGNLVAIRRSAPLVPRHVGGDEGIVALLNDLSGALSIIFGEEQDKVVREAPWVTVASYGVLLCIWGALKRASTDIRHHLDTFNELPRISESCMLIFNTLMESALLHLPADNAVTRDPRLWTMNREAFVSLLDEGESLFVSLIKTFCQRRSLWGIGPSMLAVLGEIPGTGAE
;
A
#
# COMPACT_ATOMS: atom_id res chain seq x y z
N MET A 1 -11.15 -8.86 -29.68
CA MET A 1 -11.49 -9.47 -28.38
C MET A 1 -12.74 -8.80 -27.87
N THR A 2 -13.82 -9.54 -27.65
CA THR A 2 -15.06 -8.99 -27.07
C THR A 2 -14.78 -8.52 -25.65
N GLU A 3 -15.09 -7.27 -25.34
CA GLU A 3 -14.82 -6.63 -24.04
C GLU A 3 -15.75 -7.13 -22.91
N THR A 4 -16.69 -8.01 -23.23
CA THR A 4 -17.63 -8.60 -22.29
C THR A 4 -17.06 -9.90 -21.71
N PRO A 5 -16.86 -10.00 -20.39
CA PRO A 5 -16.41 -11.24 -19.75
C PRO A 5 -17.42 -12.37 -19.96
N ASP A 6 -16.92 -13.60 -20.11
CA ASP A 6 -17.75 -14.79 -20.26
C ASP A 6 -18.66 -14.98 -19.02
N PRO A 7 -19.99 -15.05 -19.19
CA PRO A 7 -20.92 -15.22 -18.08
C PRO A 7 -20.69 -16.51 -17.29
N GLN A 8 -20.21 -17.59 -17.92
CA GLN A 8 -19.91 -18.84 -17.22
C GLN A 8 -18.71 -18.68 -16.28
N LEU A 9 -17.68 -17.96 -16.75
CA LEU A 9 -16.52 -17.62 -15.93
C LEU A 9 -16.92 -16.73 -14.76
N LEU A 10 -17.75 -15.71 -14.97
CA LEU A 10 -18.24 -14.85 -13.88
C LEU A 10 -19.01 -15.65 -12.84
N ALA A 11 -19.92 -16.54 -13.26
CA ALA A 11 -20.67 -17.39 -12.34
C ALA A 11 -19.75 -18.32 -11.54
N ALA A 12 -18.70 -18.88 -12.16
CA ALA A 12 -17.72 -19.72 -11.47
C ALA A 12 -16.92 -18.93 -10.42
N LEU A 13 -16.56 -17.67 -10.73
CA LEU A 13 -15.87 -16.78 -9.79
C LEU A 13 -16.79 -16.32 -8.65
N GLU A 14 -18.07 -16.06 -8.92
CA GLU A 14 -19.07 -15.72 -7.90
C GLU A 14 -19.31 -16.89 -6.93
N ALA A 15 -19.26 -18.13 -7.42
CA ALA A 15 -19.49 -19.33 -6.61
C ALA A 15 -18.32 -19.72 -5.68
N SER A 16 -17.10 -19.25 -5.95
CA SER A 16 -15.90 -19.69 -5.22
C SER A 16 -14.92 -18.55 -4.92
N PRO A 17 -14.79 -18.11 -3.66
CA PRO A 17 -13.79 -17.09 -3.29
C PRO A 17 -12.37 -17.56 -3.57
N PHE A 18 -12.10 -18.87 -3.47
CA PHE A 18 -10.78 -19.42 -3.75
C PHE A 18 -10.44 -19.35 -5.25
N ALA A 19 -11.42 -19.58 -6.14
CA ALA A 19 -11.21 -19.42 -7.57
C ALA A 19 -10.88 -17.96 -7.93
N ALA A 20 -11.62 -17.00 -7.35
CA ALA A 20 -11.31 -15.58 -7.48
C ALA A 20 -9.90 -15.24 -6.95
N PHE A 21 -9.52 -15.80 -5.80
CA PHE A 21 -8.18 -15.62 -5.23
C PHE A 21 -7.07 -16.12 -6.16
N CYS A 22 -7.25 -17.29 -6.77
CA CYS A 22 -6.29 -17.84 -7.73
C CYS A 22 -6.12 -16.94 -8.95
N VAL A 23 -7.22 -16.39 -9.49
CA VAL A 23 -7.15 -15.43 -10.61
C VAL A 23 -6.40 -14.17 -10.19
N LEU A 24 -6.74 -13.58 -9.04
CA LEU A 24 -6.06 -12.39 -8.51
C LEU A 24 -4.57 -12.63 -8.28
N THR A 25 -4.20 -13.78 -7.72
CA THR A 25 -2.79 -14.13 -7.49
C THR A 25 -2.00 -14.23 -8.80
N ASN A 26 -2.59 -14.84 -9.84
CA ASN A 26 -1.96 -14.91 -11.17
C ASN A 26 -1.83 -13.52 -11.81
N MET A 27 -2.85 -12.66 -11.66
CA MET A 27 -2.77 -11.27 -12.12
C MET A 27 -1.67 -10.49 -11.40
N GLY A 28 -1.55 -10.65 -10.07
CA GLY A 28 -0.48 -10.04 -9.28
C GLY A 28 0.91 -10.52 -9.71
N ALA A 29 1.08 -11.82 -9.96
CA ALA A 29 2.33 -12.37 -10.50
C ALA A 29 2.67 -11.78 -11.87
N LEU A 30 1.67 -11.67 -12.75
CA LEU A 30 1.84 -11.07 -14.08
C LEU A 30 2.29 -9.59 -13.99
N VAL A 31 1.65 -8.79 -13.14
CA VAL A 31 2.04 -7.38 -12.91
C VAL A 31 3.48 -7.28 -12.40
N ARG A 32 3.86 -8.16 -11.48
CA ARG A 32 5.22 -8.23 -10.95
C ARG A 32 6.25 -8.59 -12.03
N ASP A 33 5.93 -9.55 -12.88
CA ASP A 33 6.81 -10.00 -13.96
C ASP A 33 6.99 -8.92 -15.02
N PHE A 34 5.91 -8.24 -15.41
CA PHE A 34 5.99 -7.07 -16.29
C PHE A 34 6.83 -5.95 -15.70
N THR A 35 6.61 -5.63 -14.41
CA THR A 35 7.42 -4.64 -13.70
C THR A 35 8.89 -5.01 -13.73
N ARG A 36 9.22 -6.26 -13.40
CA ARG A 36 10.59 -6.76 -13.40
C ARG A 36 11.22 -6.62 -14.79
N CYS A 37 10.54 -7.10 -15.83
CA CYS A 37 11.03 -7.02 -17.20
C CYS A 37 11.26 -5.57 -17.63
N TYR A 38 10.29 -4.68 -17.36
CA TYR A 38 10.35 -3.28 -17.75
C TYR A 38 11.53 -2.54 -17.09
N TYR A 39 11.67 -2.65 -15.77
CA TYR A 39 12.70 -1.93 -15.02
C TYR A 39 14.10 -2.57 -15.07
N GLN A 40 14.23 -3.81 -15.55
CA GLN A 40 15.54 -4.45 -15.77
C GLN A 40 16.10 -4.22 -17.18
N MET A 41 15.30 -3.71 -18.12
CA MET A 41 15.77 -3.29 -19.44
C MET A 41 16.42 -1.91 -19.39
N PRO A 42 17.37 -1.58 -20.30
CA PRO A 42 17.88 -0.23 -20.42
C PRO A 42 16.73 0.76 -20.66
N PRO A 43 16.76 1.96 -20.04
CA PRO A 43 15.69 2.93 -20.22
C PRO A 43 15.57 3.30 -21.70
N SER A 44 14.36 3.14 -22.24
CA SER A 44 14.06 3.60 -23.59
C SER A 44 13.93 5.13 -23.56
N PRO A 45 14.73 5.88 -24.34
CA PRO A 45 14.65 7.35 -24.37
C PRO A 45 13.33 7.86 -24.95
N SER A 46 12.57 6.97 -25.60
CA SER A 46 11.30 7.25 -26.26
C SER A 46 10.08 7.04 -25.35
N ASP A 47 10.27 6.51 -24.14
CA ASP A 47 9.16 6.19 -23.23
C ASP A 47 8.99 7.31 -22.21
N PRO A 48 7.95 8.16 -22.34
CA PRO A 48 7.83 9.40 -21.58
C PRO A 48 7.35 9.19 -20.15
N ASN A 49 6.97 7.96 -19.75
CA ASN A 49 6.39 7.73 -18.42
C ASN A 49 6.80 6.38 -17.79
N PRO A 50 7.49 6.39 -16.63
CA PRO A 50 7.90 5.18 -15.90
C PRO A 50 6.72 4.30 -15.42
N PHE A 51 5.48 4.79 -15.48
CA PHE A 51 4.29 4.06 -15.01
C PHE A 51 3.66 3.11 -16.05
N HIS A 52 4.16 3.03 -17.28
CA HIS A 52 3.63 2.13 -18.30
C HIS A 52 4.34 0.78 -18.32
N ILE A 53 4.26 0.02 -17.22
CA ILE A 53 4.70 -1.39 -17.18
C ILE A 53 3.89 -2.29 -18.13
N LEU A 54 2.71 -1.82 -18.55
CA LEU A 54 1.78 -2.48 -19.46
C LEU A 54 1.44 -1.54 -20.63
N THR A 55 1.23 -2.10 -21.82
CA THR A 55 0.65 -1.37 -22.95
C THR A 55 -0.77 -0.87 -22.61
N GLN A 56 -1.27 0.15 -23.32
CA GLN A 56 -2.62 0.67 -23.10
C GLN A 56 -3.70 -0.43 -23.22
N GLY A 57 -3.55 -1.34 -24.19
CA GLY A 57 -4.46 -2.48 -24.38
C GLY A 57 -4.43 -3.46 -23.20
N GLN A 58 -3.24 -3.80 -22.71
CA GLN A 58 -3.07 -4.66 -21.53
C GLN A 58 -3.62 -4.00 -20.26
N ASN A 59 -3.35 -2.71 -20.05
CA ASN A 59 -3.90 -1.95 -18.92
C ASN A 59 -5.43 -1.95 -18.95
N LYS A 60 -6.05 -1.71 -20.12
CA LYS A 60 -7.52 -1.77 -20.26
C LYS A 60 -8.07 -3.15 -19.88
N GLN A 61 -7.41 -4.23 -20.31
CA GLN A 61 -7.84 -5.60 -20.01
C GLN A 61 -7.69 -5.95 -18.52
N VAL A 62 -6.55 -5.62 -17.91
CA VAL A 62 -6.30 -5.84 -16.48
C VAL A 62 -7.29 -5.04 -15.63
N HIS A 63 -7.51 -3.78 -15.97
CA HIS A 63 -8.48 -2.93 -15.27
C HIS A 63 -9.91 -3.47 -15.39
N ALA A 64 -10.34 -3.88 -16.59
CA ALA A 64 -11.66 -4.48 -16.80
C ALA A 64 -11.85 -5.78 -15.99
N ALA A 65 -10.82 -6.62 -15.91
CA ALA A 65 -10.85 -7.83 -15.10
C ALA A 65 -10.92 -7.52 -13.60
N ILE A 66 -10.13 -6.57 -13.09
CA ILE A 66 -10.17 -6.12 -11.69
C ILE A 66 -11.56 -5.57 -11.35
N GLU A 67 -12.15 -4.74 -12.22
CA GLU A 67 -13.50 -4.19 -12.04
C GLU A 67 -14.57 -5.28 -11.99
N ALA A 68 -14.48 -6.28 -12.88
CA ALA A 68 -15.42 -7.41 -12.87
C ALA A 68 -15.35 -8.20 -11.54
N ILE A 69 -14.15 -8.53 -11.08
CA ILE A 69 -13.96 -9.25 -9.81
C ILE A 69 -14.35 -8.37 -8.62
N THR A 70 -14.07 -7.06 -8.67
CA THR A 70 -14.48 -6.09 -7.62
C THR A 70 -15.99 -6.07 -7.47
N LYS A 71 -16.76 -6.12 -8.57
CA LYS A 71 -18.22 -6.20 -8.51
C LYS A 71 -18.72 -7.50 -7.88
N ILE A 72 -18.05 -8.62 -8.15
CA ILE A 72 -18.35 -9.91 -7.51
C ILE A 72 -18.15 -9.79 -6.00
N VAL A 73 -16.95 -9.38 -5.61
CA VAL A 73 -16.50 -9.17 -4.22
C VAL A 73 -17.51 -8.27 -3.49
N LYS A 74 -17.82 -7.08 -3.99
CA LYS A 74 -18.80 -6.15 -3.39
C LYS A 74 -20.24 -6.68 -3.26
N LYS A 75 -20.67 -7.58 -4.15
CA LYS A 75 -22.02 -8.18 -4.09
C LYS A 75 -22.14 -9.27 -3.01
N GLN A 76 -21.02 -9.87 -2.61
CA GLN A 76 -21.04 -10.87 -1.57
C GLN A 76 -21.37 -10.18 -0.24
N ALA A 77 -22.44 -10.62 0.42
CA ALA A 77 -22.82 -10.07 1.71
C ALA A 77 -21.79 -10.52 2.77
N TYR A 78 -20.88 -9.61 3.11
CA TYR A 78 -19.81 -9.77 4.10
C TYR A 78 -20.35 -9.75 5.53
N THR A 79 -21.17 -10.71 5.92
CA THR A 79 -21.47 -10.90 7.34
C THR A 79 -20.38 -11.77 7.96
N GLY A 80 -19.95 -11.41 9.18
CA GLY A 80 -18.94 -12.15 9.94
C GLY A 80 -19.32 -13.61 10.24
N ASP A 81 -20.59 -13.94 10.05
CA ASP A 81 -21.19 -15.28 10.19
C ASP A 81 -20.96 -16.17 8.96
N SER A 82 -20.60 -15.60 7.81
CA SER A 82 -20.32 -16.38 6.61
C SER A 82 -19.01 -17.16 6.75
N PRO A 83 -19.00 -18.48 6.50
CA PRO A 83 -17.78 -19.29 6.59
C PRO A 83 -16.72 -18.85 5.56
N GLN A 84 -17.13 -18.14 4.51
CA GLN A 84 -16.26 -17.66 3.44
C GLN A 84 -15.82 -16.21 3.63
N PHE A 85 -16.25 -15.55 4.70
CA PHE A 85 -15.99 -14.13 4.95
C PHE A 85 -14.51 -13.76 4.83
N LEU A 86 -13.61 -14.51 5.50
CA LEU A 86 -12.17 -14.24 5.48
C LEU A 86 -11.55 -14.38 4.08
N LEU A 87 -12.07 -15.31 3.26
CA LEU A 87 -11.58 -15.51 1.89
C LEU A 87 -12.05 -14.37 0.97
N TRP A 88 -13.29 -13.90 1.11
CA TRP A 88 -13.77 -12.74 0.36
C TRP A 88 -13.07 -11.45 0.77
N ARG A 89 -12.77 -11.27 2.06
CA ARG A 89 -11.93 -10.15 2.56
C ARG A 89 -10.50 -10.23 2.02
N THR A 90 -9.95 -11.44 1.91
CA THR A 90 -8.64 -11.66 1.27
C THR A 90 -8.65 -11.23 -0.19
N ASN A 91 -9.71 -11.55 -0.94
CA ASN A 91 -9.84 -11.12 -2.33
C ASN A 91 -9.90 -9.59 -2.46
N GLU A 92 -10.62 -8.93 -1.56
CA GLU A 92 -10.70 -7.47 -1.52
C GLU A 92 -9.33 -6.83 -1.29
N LEU A 93 -8.56 -7.34 -0.32
CA LEU A 93 -7.19 -6.89 -0.08
C LEU A 93 -6.28 -7.09 -1.30
N PHE A 94 -6.37 -8.25 -1.96
CA PHE A 94 -5.55 -8.55 -3.14
C PHE A 94 -5.91 -7.67 -4.32
N ILE A 95 -7.18 -7.32 -4.51
CA ILE A 95 -7.60 -6.31 -5.50
C ILE A 95 -6.88 -4.99 -5.24
N SER A 96 -6.93 -4.47 -4.01
CA SER A 96 -6.23 -3.23 -3.65
C SER A 96 -4.73 -3.35 -3.86
N SER A 97 -4.11 -4.46 -3.46
CA SER A 97 -2.68 -4.70 -3.66
C SER A 97 -2.26 -4.69 -5.13
N ILE A 98 -3.07 -5.25 -6.04
CA ILE A 98 -2.79 -5.26 -7.47
C ILE A 98 -2.91 -3.85 -8.05
N LYS A 99 -3.97 -3.11 -7.71
CA LYS A 99 -4.13 -1.70 -8.13
C LYS A 99 -2.96 -0.84 -7.68
N ILE A 100 -2.53 -1.02 -6.42
CA ILE A 100 -1.36 -0.35 -5.87
C ILE A 100 -0.10 -0.69 -6.67
N SER A 101 0.13 -1.98 -6.95
CA SER A 101 1.32 -2.43 -7.69
C SER A 101 1.36 -1.93 -9.14
N LEU A 102 0.20 -1.69 -9.76
CA LEU A 102 0.09 -1.13 -11.11
C LEU A 102 0.49 0.35 -11.17
N CYS A 103 0.15 1.15 -10.15
CA CYS A 103 0.49 2.58 -10.14
C CYS A 103 1.80 2.89 -9.39
N ARG A 104 2.20 2.04 -8.45
CA ARG A 104 3.43 2.17 -7.68
C ARG A 104 4.20 0.85 -7.71
N PRO A 105 5.14 0.68 -8.65
CA PRO A 105 5.90 -0.55 -8.76
C PRO A 105 6.79 -0.78 -7.54
N ASP A 106 7.00 -2.05 -7.19
CA ASP A 106 7.80 -2.47 -6.03
C ASP A 106 9.25 -2.01 -6.17
N GLN A 107 9.76 -1.35 -5.13
CA GLN A 107 11.12 -0.81 -5.10
C GLN A 107 12.19 -1.90 -5.18
N LEU A 108 11.93 -3.12 -4.71
CA LEU A 108 12.85 -4.25 -4.87
C LEU A 108 13.07 -4.58 -6.35
N LEU A 109 11.97 -4.60 -7.11
CA LEU A 109 12.00 -4.91 -8.54
C LEU A 109 12.71 -3.81 -9.32
N ILE A 110 12.41 -2.54 -9.01
CA ILE A 110 13.06 -1.38 -9.60
C ILE A 110 14.56 -1.39 -9.29
N ALA A 111 14.95 -1.69 -8.05
CA ALA A 111 16.35 -1.76 -7.64
C ALA A 111 17.08 -3.00 -8.21
N GLY A 112 16.33 -3.96 -8.79
CA GLY A 112 16.87 -5.23 -9.27
C GLY A 112 17.40 -6.12 -8.14
N ILE A 113 16.89 -5.93 -6.92
CA ILE A 113 17.19 -6.79 -5.77
C ILE A 113 16.45 -8.10 -5.98
N VAL A 114 17.20 -9.21 -5.92
CA VAL A 114 16.65 -10.55 -6.06
C VAL A 114 16.73 -11.22 -4.70
N ASP A 115 15.59 -11.36 -4.04
CA ASP A 115 15.50 -12.01 -2.75
C ASP A 115 15.07 -13.47 -2.90
N ASN A 116 15.81 -14.37 -2.24
CA ASN A 116 15.51 -15.80 -2.20
C ASN A 116 14.69 -16.19 -0.95
N SER A 117 14.40 -15.22 -0.08
CA SER A 117 13.66 -15.42 1.16
C SER A 117 12.61 -14.33 1.32
N LEU A 118 11.37 -14.74 1.63
CA LEU A 118 10.25 -13.84 1.85
C LEU A 118 10.54 -12.81 2.96
N ILE A 119 11.11 -13.26 4.08
CA ILE A 119 11.42 -12.41 5.23
C ILE A 119 12.52 -11.40 4.86
N ALA A 120 13.55 -11.86 4.13
CA ALA A 120 14.63 -10.98 3.68
C ALA A 120 14.11 -9.91 2.71
N GLY A 121 13.25 -10.29 1.77
CA GLY A 121 12.63 -9.34 0.84
C GLY A 121 11.76 -8.31 1.55
N MET A 122 10.92 -8.73 2.51
CA MET A 122 10.13 -7.76 3.29
C MET A 122 11.02 -6.82 4.11
N ALA A 123 12.08 -7.33 4.75
CA ALA A 123 13.03 -6.49 5.48
C ALA A 123 13.73 -5.47 4.55
N ALA A 124 14.16 -5.92 3.37
CA ALA A 124 14.75 -5.05 2.36
C ALA A 124 13.75 -3.96 1.90
N SER A 125 12.49 -4.31 1.64
CA SER A 125 11.42 -3.34 1.34
C SER A 125 11.18 -2.33 2.45
N THR A 126 11.25 -2.77 3.71
CA THR A 126 11.13 -1.88 4.88
C THR A 126 12.28 -0.88 4.93
N HIS A 127 13.53 -1.32 4.74
CA HIS A 127 14.68 -0.42 4.71
C HIS A 127 14.67 0.52 3.50
N LEU A 128 14.25 0.06 2.33
CA LEU A 128 14.08 0.90 1.14
C LEU A 128 13.01 1.99 1.34
N THR A 129 11.91 1.63 2.02
CA THR A 129 10.86 2.57 2.45
C THR A 129 11.38 3.58 3.46
N GLN A 130 12.23 3.15 4.41
CA GLN A 130 12.88 4.03 5.37
C GLN A 130 13.80 5.06 4.69
N GLY A 131 14.33 4.74 3.50
CA GLY A 131 15.32 5.56 2.80
C GLY A 131 16.76 5.06 2.96
N ASN A 132 16.96 3.85 3.49
CA ASN A 132 18.27 3.23 3.61
C ASN A 132 18.67 2.62 2.26
N LEU A 133 19.28 3.43 1.39
CA LEU A 133 19.59 3.07 -0.01
C LEU A 133 20.91 2.30 -0.19
N VAL A 134 21.46 1.71 0.88
CA VAL A 134 22.78 1.03 0.85
C VAL A 134 22.85 -0.08 -0.22
N ALA A 135 21.70 -0.63 -0.62
CA ALA A 135 21.59 -1.72 -1.59
C ALA A 135 21.23 -1.29 -3.04
N ILE A 136 20.99 0.00 -3.31
CA ILE A 136 20.71 0.44 -4.70
C ILE A 136 22.02 0.37 -5.48
N ARG A 137 22.00 -0.37 -6.61
CA ARG A 137 23.15 -0.62 -7.48
C ARG A 137 24.01 0.64 -7.62
N ARG A 138 25.32 0.52 -7.35
CA ARG A 138 26.35 1.56 -7.56
C ARG A 138 26.38 2.16 -8.97
N SER A 139 25.69 1.53 -9.93
CA SER A 139 25.61 1.92 -11.34
C SER A 139 24.28 2.55 -11.74
N ALA A 140 23.28 2.63 -10.86
CA ALA A 140 22.10 3.44 -11.12
C ALA A 140 22.47 4.90 -10.83
N PRO A 141 22.30 5.84 -11.78
CA PRO A 141 22.44 7.25 -11.44
C PRO A 141 21.55 7.54 -10.23
N LEU A 142 22.02 8.39 -9.32
CA LEU A 142 21.21 9.03 -8.29
C LEU A 142 20.17 9.89 -9.00
N VAL A 143 19.22 9.28 -9.70
CA VAL A 143 18.08 9.96 -10.28
C VAL A 143 17.34 10.50 -9.07
N PRO A 144 17.17 11.83 -8.96
CA PRO A 144 16.31 12.39 -7.95
C PRO A 144 14.98 11.63 -8.04
N ARG A 145 14.52 11.06 -6.93
CA ARG A 145 13.31 10.22 -6.80
C ARG A 145 11.98 10.97 -7.14
N HIS A 146 12.07 12.02 -7.93
CA HIS A 146 10.97 12.68 -8.65
C HIS A 146 10.45 11.86 -9.84
N VAL A 147 10.91 10.62 -9.99
CA VAL A 147 10.38 9.66 -10.98
C VAL A 147 8.96 9.28 -10.57
N GLY A 148 8.00 10.08 -11.03
CA GLY A 148 6.58 9.81 -10.95
C GLY A 148 5.91 10.48 -9.75
N GLY A 149 5.36 11.66 -10.01
CA GLY A 149 4.72 12.53 -9.03
C GLY A 149 3.54 11.90 -8.30
N ASP A 150 3.16 12.57 -7.22
CA ASP A 150 2.05 12.23 -6.33
C ASP A 150 0.74 11.85 -7.02
N GLU A 151 0.57 12.17 -8.31
CA GLU A 151 -0.56 11.79 -9.17
C GLU A 151 -0.97 10.31 -9.05
N GLY A 152 0.00 9.39 -9.07
CA GLY A 152 -0.29 7.95 -8.94
C GLY A 152 -0.82 7.56 -7.55
N ILE A 153 -0.36 8.26 -6.50
CA ILE A 153 -0.84 8.05 -5.13
C ILE A 153 -2.20 8.71 -4.93
N VAL A 154 -2.41 9.93 -5.46
CA VAL A 154 -3.68 10.64 -5.42
C VAL A 154 -4.79 9.79 -6.07
N ALA A 155 -4.51 9.18 -7.23
CA ALA A 155 -5.44 8.27 -7.89
C ALA A 155 -5.79 7.01 -7.05
N LEU A 156 -4.89 6.61 -6.15
CA LEU A 156 -5.04 5.44 -5.29
C LEU A 156 -5.48 5.75 -3.87
N LEU A 157 -5.72 7.02 -3.50
CA LEU A 157 -6.00 7.37 -2.09
C LEU A 157 -7.18 6.59 -1.52
N ASN A 158 -8.26 6.45 -2.29
CA ASN A 158 -9.42 5.67 -1.87
C ASN A 158 -9.09 4.17 -1.70
N ASP A 159 -8.28 3.59 -2.57
CA ASP A 159 -7.87 2.19 -2.47
C ASP A 159 -6.91 1.97 -1.28
N LEU A 160 -6.02 2.92 -1.00
CA LEU A 160 -5.09 2.89 0.15
C LEU A 160 -5.82 3.05 1.49
N SER A 161 -6.72 4.03 1.60
CA SER A 161 -7.58 4.23 2.76
C SER A 161 -8.52 3.05 3.00
N GLY A 162 -9.15 2.54 1.94
CA GLY A 162 -9.99 1.34 2.03
C GLY A 162 -9.19 0.12 2.47
N ALA A 163 -7.96 -0.04 1.99
CA ALA A 163 -7.08 -1.12 2.43
C ALA A 163 -6.70 -1.03 3.92
N LEU A 164 -6.52 0.18 4.49
CA LEU A 164 -6.33 0.33 5.94
C LEU A 164 -7.53 -0.19 6.72
N SER A 165 -8.74 0.17 6.30
CA SER A 165 -9.98 -0.34 6.92
C SER A 165 -10.08 -1.86 6.80
N ILE A 166 -9.68 -2.45 5.67
CA ILE A 166 -9.65 -3.90 5.48
C ILE A 166 -8.59 -4.56 6.38
N ILE A 167 -7.45 -3.92 6.62
CA ILE A 167 -6.35 -4.47 7.43
C ILE A 167 -6.65 -4.39 8.94
N PHE A 168 -7.29 -3.30 9.38
CA PHE A 168 -7.52 -2.98 10.81
C PHE A 168 -8.98 -3.08 11.28
N GLY A 169 -9.94 -3.38 10.39
CA GLY A 169 -11.37 -3.41 10.69
C GLY A 169 -11.79 -4.38 11.80
N GLU A 170 -13.08 -4.30 12.17
CA GLU A 170 -13.70 -4.71 13.44
C GLU A 170 -13.42 -6.13 13.96
N GLU A 171 -13.01 -7.07 13.11
CA GLU A 171 -12.81 -8.48 13.50
C GLU A 171 -11.34 -8.84 13.81
N GLN A 172 -10.68 -8.03 14.64
CA GLN A 172 -9.27 -8.21 14.96
C GLN A 172 -8.96 -9.54 15.69
N ASP A 173 -9.95 -10.12 16.36
CA ASP A 173 -9.81 -11.44 17.01
C ASP A 173 -9.63 -12.59 15.99
N LYS A 174 -10.08 -12.40 14.75
CA LYS A 174 -9.95 -13.41 13.68
C LYS A 174 -8.64 -13.29 12.89
N VAL A 175 -7.84 -12.25 13.13
CA VAL A 175 -6.56 -12.01 12.44
C VAL A 175 -5.56 -13.16 12.63
N VAL A 176 -5.60 -13.80 13.79
CA VAL A 176 -4.78 -14.98 14.11
C VAL A 176 -5.13 -16.17 13.19
N ARG A 177 -6.29 -16.17 12.53
CA ARG A 177 -6.70 -17.22 11.57
C ARG A 177 -6.41 -16.86 10.12
N GLU A 178 -5.86 -15.68 9.85
CA GLU A 178 -5.49 -15.28 8.50
C GLU A 178 -4.32 -16.12 7.99
N ALA A 179 -4.34 -16.37 6.68
CA ALA A 179 -3.26 -17.06 6.01
C ALA A 179 -2.00 -16.18 5.87
N PRO A 180 -0.80 -16.77 5.77
CA PRO A 180 0.46 -16.01 5.75
C PRO A 180 0.55 -15.03 4.57
N TRP A 181 0.00 -15.36 3.40
CA TRP A 181 -0.01 -14.46 2.24
C TRP A 181 -0.85 -13.19 2.44
N VAL A 182 -1.88 -13.24 3.28
CA VAL A 182 -2.65 -12.06 3.68
C VAL A 182 -1.76 -11.12 4.47
N THR A 183 -1.00 -11.66 5.42
CA THR A 183 -0.04 -10.88 6.22
C THR A 183 0.99 -10.19 5.33
N VAL A 184 1.55 -10.90 4.35
CA VAL A 184 2.52 -10.34 3.39
C VAL A 184 1.89 -9.22 2.56
N ALA A 185 0.72 -9.47 1.96
CA ALA A 185 0.04 -8.49 1.11
C ALA A 185 -0.34 -7.23 1.91
N SER A 186 -0.91 -7.40 3.11
CA SER A 186 -1.22 -6.29 4.01
C SER A 186 0.02 -5.49 4.38
N TYR A 187 1.13 -6.17 4.74
CA TYR A 187 2.37 -5.48 5.07
C TYR A 187 2.93 -4.68 3.89
N GLY A 188 2.90 -5.23 2.68
CA GLY A 188 3.29 -4.50 1.47
C GLY A 188 2.45 -3.23 1.23
N VAL A 189 1.13 -3.31 1.43
CA VAL A 189 0.25 -2.14 1.36
C VAL A 189 0.60 -1.11 2.44
N LEU A 190 0.85 -1.54 3.69
CA LEU A 190 1.27 -0.65 4.77
C LEU A 190 2.59 0.06 4.45
N LEU A 191 3.57 -0.64 3.88
CA LEU A 191 4.83 -0.02 3.44
C LEU A 191 4.58 1.02 2.32
N CYS A 192 3.67 0.75 1.39
CA CYS A 192 3.28 1.72 0.36
C CYS A 192 2.68 2.99 0.96
N ILE A 193 1.79 2.85 1.95
CA ILE A 193 1.17 3.97 2.66
C ILE A 193 2.23 4.73 3.46
N TRP A 194 3.09 4.04 4.20
CA TRP A 194 4.19 4.67 4.94
C TRP A 194 5.10 5.48 4.01
N GLY A 195 5.51 4.88 2.89
CA GLY A 195 6.32 5.55 1.89
C GLY A 195 5.61 6.73 1.20
N ALA A 196 4.27 6.74 1.10
CA ALA A 196 3.51 7.89 0.62
C ALA A 196 3.47 9.01 1.67
N LEU A 197 3.20 8.67 2.94
CA LEU A 197 3.20 9.61 4.07
C LEU A 197 4.55 10.29 4.25
N LYS A 198 5.66 9.54 4.18
CA LYS A 198 7.01 10.11 4.28
C LYS A 198 7.30 11.12 3.17
N ARG A 199 6.91 10.79 1.94
CA ARG A 199 7.10 11.68 0.79
C ARG A 199 6.28 12.96 0.96
N ALA A 200 4.97 12.83 1.18
CA ALA A 200 4.08 13.96 1.40
C ALA A 200 4.58 14.85 2.56
N SER A 201 5.05 14.24 3.65
CA SER A 201 5.59 14.99 4.79
C SER A 201 6.87 15.75 4.44
N THR A 202 7.74 15.15 3.62
CA THR A 202 8.97 15.80 3.15
C THR A 202 8.64 16.99 2.25
N ASP A 203 7.67 16.84 1.34
CA ASP A 203 7.26 17.91 0.44
C ASP A 203 6.59 19.07 1.18
N ILE A 204 5.76 18.76 2.19
CA ILE A 204 5.17 19.78 3.07
C ILE A 204 6.25 20.52 3.86
N ARG A 205 7.23 19.80 4.44
CA ARG A 205 8.37 20.42 5.15
C ARG A 205 9.19 21.31 4.22
N HIS A 206 9.48 20.83 3.01
CA HIS A 206 10.22 21.62 2.03
C HIS A 206 9.48 22.93 1.66
N HIS A 207 8.15 22.86 1.50
CA HIS A 207 7.33 24.04 1.26
C HIS A 207 7.35 25.00 2.46
N LEU A 208 7.24 24.48 3.69
CA LEU A 208 7.34 25.25 4.93
C LEU A 208 8.71 25.94 5.06
N ASP A 209 9.80 25.25 4.74
CA ASP A 209 11.16 25.81 4.81
C ASP A 209 11.38 26.89 3.75
N THR A 210 10.74 26.77 2.58
CA THR A 210 10.91 27.67 1.44
C THR A 210 10.02 28.92 1.54
N PHE A 211 8.75 28.73 1.89
CA PHE A 211 7.72 29.77 1.85
C PHE A 211 7.28 30.23 3.25
N ASN A 212 7.67 29.51 4.31
CA ASN A 212 7.27 29.79 5.69
C ASN A 212 5.74 29.75 5.93
N GLU A 213 5.01 29.11 5.03
CA GLU A 213 3.56 28.97 5.01
C GLU A 213 3.19 27.50 4.75
N LEU A 214 1.99 27.09 5.15
CA LEU A 214 1.48 25.76 4.81
C LEU A 214 1.11 25.69 3.33
N PRO A 215 1.36 24.55 2.65
CA PRO A 215 0.81 24.33 1.32
C PRO A 215 -0.71 24.39 1.34
N ARG A 216 -1.33 24.70 0.20
CA ARG A 216 -2.79 24.73 0.09
C ARG A 216 -3.36 23.34 0.33
N ILE A 217 -4.52 23.25 0.97
CA ILE A 217 -5.22 21.98 1.22
C ILE A 217 -5.44 21.15 -0.06
N SER A 218 -5.60 21.81 -1.21
CA SER A 218 -5.79 21.16 -2.51
C SER A 218 -4.51 20.62 -3.15
N GLU A 219 -3.33 20.91 -2.59
CA GLU A 219 -2.07 20.38 -3.10
C GLU A 219 -1.96 18.88 -2.80
N SER A 220 -1.37 18.12 -3.71
CA SER A 220 -1.32 16.66 -3.65
C SER A 220 -0.70 16.14 -2.35
N CYS A 221 0.38 16.76 -1.86
CA CYS A 221 1.03 16.37 -0.62
C CYS A 221 0.09 16.53 0.60
N MET A 222 -0.69 17.61 0.65
CA MET A 222 -1.67 17.86 1.70
C MET A 222 -2.83 16.87 1.63
N LEU A 223 -3.34 16.60 0.43
CA LEU A 223 -4.40 15.61 0.22
C LEU A 223 -3.96 14.22 0.65
N ILE A 224 -2.74 13.80 0.24
CA ILE A 224 -2.17 12.50 0.58
C ILE A 224 -1.99 12.38 2.08
N PHE A 225 -1.31 13.35 2.70
CA PHE A 225 -1.02 13.30 4.13
C PHE A 225 -2.31 13.23 4.96
N ASN A 226 -3.24 14.17 4.75
CA ASN A 226 -4.44 14.24 5.56
C ASN A 226 -5.35 13.03 5.36
N THR A 227 -5.54 12.54 4.13
CA THR A 227 -6.43 11.40 3.86
C THR A 227 -5.90 10.11 4.49
N LEU A 228 -4.60 9.85 4.35
CA LEU A 228 -3.97 8.64 4.90
C LEU A 228 -3.85 8.71 6.41
N MET A 229 -3.49 9.86 6.99
CA MET A 229 -3.46 10.04 8.44
C MET A 229 -4.86 9.96 9.04
N GLU A 230 -5.88 10.55 8.43
CA GLU A 230 -7.27 10.42 8.86
C GLU A 230 -7.70 8.95 8.93
N SER A 231 -7.35 8.17 7.91
CA SER A 231 -7.63 6.72 7.89
C SER A 231 -6.84 5.95 8.96
N ALA A 232 -5.58 6.32 9.19
CA ALA A 232 -4.72 5.65 10.16
C ALA A 232 -5.13 5.94 11.61
N LEU A 233 -5.49 7.19 11.93
CA LEU A 233 -5.86 7.62 13.27
C LEU A 233 -7.15 6.95 13.77
N LEU A 234 -8.08 6.59 12.87
CA LEU A 234 -9.28 5.81 13.22
C LEU A 234 -8.96 4.43 13.82
N HIS A 235 -7.76 3.91 13.59
CA HIS A 235 -7.34 2.59 14.02
C HIS A 235 -6.33 2.59 15.17
N LEU A 236 -5.95 3.78 15.65
CA LEU A 236 -5.16 3.90 16.88
C LEU A 236 -6.07 3.75 18.11
N PRO A 237 -5.57 3.12 19.19
CA PRO A 237 -6.31 3.04 20.44
C PRO A 237 -6.40 4.44 21.06
N ALA A 238 -7.54 5.10 20.88
CA ALA A 238 -7.87 6.36 21.55
C ALA A 238 -9.17 6.20 22.35
N ASP A 239 -9.19 6.75 23.57
CA ASP A 239 -10.33 6.69 24.50
C ASP A 239 -11.63 7.32 23.96
N ASN A 240 -11.58 8.04 22.83
CA ASN A 240 -12.73 8.70 22.21
C ASN A 240 -12.75 8.47 20.69
N ALA A 241 -13.18 7.27 20.27
CA ALA A 241 -13.21 6.81 18.87
C ALA A 241 -14.12 7.61 17.90
N VAL A 242 -14.73 8.72 18.32
CA VAL A 242 -15.80 9.41 17.57
C VAL A 242 -15.38 10.79 17.03
N THR A 243 -14.34 11.41 17.57
CA THR A 243 -13.91 12.76 17.15
C THR A 243 -12.69 12.71 16.24
N ARG A 244 -12.86 13.23 15.03
CA ARG A 244 -11.77 13.52 14.07
C ARG A 244 -10.67 14.32 14.76
N ASP A 245 -9.41 13.95 14.56
CA ASP A 245 -8.28 14.73 15.08
C ASP A 245 -8.36 16.18 14.53
N PRO A 246 -8.44 17.21 15.40
CA PRO A 246 -8.61 18.60 14.98
C PRO A 246 -7.41 19.18 14.24
N ARG A 247 -6.26 18.49 14.27
CA ARG A 247 -5.04 18.88 13.54
C ARG A 247 -5.11 18.49 12.05
N LEU A 248 -6.01 17.59 11.67
CA LEU A 248 -6.24 17.25 10.26
C LEU A 248 -6.97 18.37 9.54
N TRP A 249 -6.59 18.60 8.28
CA TRP A 249 -7.23 19.57 7.38
C TRP A 249 -7.27 21.01 7.91
N THR A 250 -6.43 21.32 8.91
CA THR A 250 -6.31 22.66 9.49
C THR A 250 -5.34 23.53 8.70
N MET A 251 -5.61 24.83 8.66
CA MET A 251 -4.65 25.84 8.20
C MET A 251 -3.87 26.47 9.35
N ASN A 252 -4.10 26.03 10.59
CA ASN A 252 -3.27 26.43 11.72
C ASN A 252 -1.92 25.71 11.63
N ARG A 253 -0.87 26.49 11.34
CA ARG A 253 0.50 26.00 11.17
C ARG A 253 1.01 25.20 12.36
N GLU A 254 0.87 25.71 13.58
CA GLU A 254 1.41 25.05 14.77
C GLU A 254 0.75 23.68 15.01
N ALA A 255 -0.58 23.65 14.91
CA ALA A 255 -1.36 22.43 15.06
C ALA A 255 -1.01 21.39 13.99
N PHE A 256 -0.87 21.82 12.73
CA PHE A 256 -0.53 20.93 11.62
C PHE A 256 0.91 20.41 11.73
N VAL A 257 1.88 21.28 12.06
CA VAL A 257 3.29 20.89 12.21
C VAL A 257 3.47 19.88 13.34
N SER A 258 2.76 20.02 14.46
CA SER A 258 2.73 18.98 15.51
C SER A 258 2.28 17.62 14.96
N LEU A 259 1.19 17.58 14.19
CA LEU A 259 0.74 16.33 13.56
C LEU A 259 1.74 15.81 12.52
N LEU A 260 2.37 16.69 11.76
CA LEU A 260 3.38 16.35 10.75
C LEU A 260 4.62 15.70 11.37
N ASP A 261 5.02 16.15 12.55
CA ASP A 261 6.17 15.61 13.28
C ASP A 261 5.86 14.28 13.98
N GLU A 262 4.62 14.10 14.45
CA GLU A 262 4.16 12.84 15.04
C GLU A 262 3.69 11.80 14.01
N GLY A 263 3.32 12.22 12.79
CA GLY A 263 2.61 11.37 11.84
C GLY A 263 3.35 10.08 11.47
N GLU A 264 4.66 10.17 11.26
CA GLU A 264 5.49 8.99 10.95
C GLU A 264 5.54 8.01 12.13
N SER A 265 5.73 8.49 13.36
CA SER A 265 5.82 7.62 14.54
C SER A 265 4.48 6.96 14.86
N LEU A 266 3.37 7.70 14.71
CA LEU A 266 2.01 7.18 14.84
C LEU A 266 1.74 6.07 13.81
N PHE A 267 2.10 6.29 12.54
CA PHE A 267 1.89 5.28 11.51
C PHE A 267 2.79 4.05 11.72
N VAL A 268 4.06 4.24 12.10
CA VAL A 268 4.94 3.10 12.42
C VAL A 268 4.42 2.30 13.62
N SER A 269 3.89 2.97 14.65
CA SER A 269 3.25 2.30 15.79
C SER A 269 2.05 1.44 15.36
N LEU A 270 1.27 1.92 14.39
CA LEU A 270 0.17 1.16 13.79
C LEU A 270 0.68 -0.09 13.05
N ILE A 271 1.79 0.01 12.29
CA ILE A 271 2.43 -1.16 11.64
C ILE A 271 2.96 -2.15 12.70
N LYS A 272 3.56 -1.66 13.79
CA LYS A 272 4.01 -2.53 14.90
C LYS A 272 2.83 -3.29 15.52
N THR A 273 1.73 -2.60 15.77
CA THR A 273 0.49 -3.24 16.26
C THR A 273 -0.02 -4.31 15.28
N PHE A 274 0.01 -4.02 13.97
CA PHE A 274 -0.32 -5.01 12.94
C PHE A 274 0.54 -6.28 13.03
N CYS A 275 1.86 -6.11 13.17
CA CYS A 275 2.79 -7.24 13.22
C CYS A 275 2.68 -8.03 14.53
N GLN A 276 2.43 -7.37 15.67
CA GLN A 276 2.23 -8.02 16.98
C GLN A 276 1.02 -8.96 16.96
N ARG A 277 -0.07 -8.54 16.33
CA ARG A 277 -1.30 -9.35 16.21
C ARG A 277 -1.15 -10.56 15.30
N ARG A 278 -0.17 -10.57 14.40
CA ARG A 278 0.08 -11.64 13.40
C ARG A 278 1.33 -12.45 13.75
N SER A 279 1.38 -12.93 14.99
CA SER A 279 2.54 -13.63 15.56
C SER A 279 2.77 -15.06 15.05
N LEU A 280 1.73 -15.74 14.53
CA LEU A 280 1.78 -17.17 14.22
C LEU A 280 2.77 -17.57 13.12
N TRP A 281 2.90 -16.78 12.05
CA TRP A 281 3.59 -17.21 10.83
C TRP A 281 5.07 -16.80 10.78
N GLY A 282 5.66 -16.34 11.88
CA GLY A 282 7.03 -15.84 11.95
C GLY A 282 7.26 -14.50 11.23
N ILE A 283 6.42 -14.15 10.24
CA ILE A 283 6.44 -12.89 9.49
C ILE A 283 6.26 -11.69 10.41
N GLY A 284 5.20 -11.68 11.23
CA GLY A 284 4.93 -10.60 12.18
C GLY A 284 6.11 -10.33 13.13
N PRO A 285 6.59 -11.34 13.88
CA PRO A 285 7.74 -11.18 14.77
C PRO A 285 9.02 -10.75 14.05
N SER A 286 9.28 -11.27 12.85
CA SER A 286 10.45 -10.87 12.05
C SER A 286 10.37 -9.41 11.63
N MET A 287 9.21 -8.94 11.17
CA MET A 287 9.03 -7.54 10.78
C MET A 287 8.99 -6.60 11.98
N LEU A 288 8.56 -7.06 13.16
CA LEU A 288 8.72 -6.28 14.40
C LEU A 288 10.18 -6.03 14.74
N ALA A 289 11.04 -7.04 14.61
CA ALA A 289 12.47 -6.87 14.84
C ALA A 289 13.05 -5.81 13.90
N VAL A 290 12.74 -5.89 12.60
CA VAL A 290 13.17 -4.90 11.60
C VAL A 290 12.64 -3.50 11.93
N LEU A 291 11.36 -3.36 12.31
CA LEU A 291 10.79 -2.07 12.69
C LEU A 291 11.37 -1.53 14.01
N GLY A 292 11.91 -2.39 14.87
CA GLY A 292 12.61 -2.03 16.10
C GLY A 292 13.98 -1.39 15.84
N GLU A 293 14.59 -1.63 14.69
CA GLU A 293 15.86 -1.02 14.28
C GLU A 293 15.70 0.46 13.85
N ILE A 294 14.46 0.94 13.67
CA ILE A 294 14.19 2.30 13.20
C ILE A 294 14.35 3.30 14.38
N PRO A 295 15.29 4.26 14.30
CA PRO A 295 15.53 5.23 15.37
C PRO A 295 14.27 6.08 15.64
N GLY A 296 14.01 6.41 16.92
CA GLY A 296 12.87 7.25 17.31
C GLY A 296 11.53 6.53 17.42
N THR A 297 11.48 5.21 17.22
CA THR A 297 10.27 4.39 17.36
C THR A 297 10.30 3.47 18.60
N GLY A 298 11.16 3.79 19.57
CA GLY A 298 11.61 2.94 20.66
C GLY A 298 10.56 1.97 21.21
N ALA A 299 10.94 0.70 21.25
CA ALA A 299 10.47 -0.19 22.30
C ALA A 299 11.37 0.07 23.52
N GLU A 300 10.81 0.75 24.52
CA GLU A 300 11.11 0.41 25.92
C GLU A 300 10.02 -0.53 26.41
#